data_AF-A0A1T1CLA8-F1
#
_entry.id   AF-A0A1T1CLA8-F1
#
_cell.length_a   1.000
_cell.length_b   1.000
_cell.length_c   1.000
_cell.angle_alpha   90.00
_cell.angle_beta   90.00
_cell.angle_gamma   90.00
#
_symmetry.space_group_name_H-M   'P 1'
#
loop_
_entity.id
_entity.type
_entity.pdbx_description
1 polymer ?
#
loop_
_entity_poly.entity_id
_entity_poly.type
_entity_poly.pdbx_seq_one_letter_code
_entity_poly.pdbx_strand_id
1 'polypeptide(L)'
;MTPLFKKLNFKNHKAILVLKAPISFVSEKEAMANETVFYNNENEITTIDFVMVFVTQLQEIETAITTLFPKINGDAIVWFCYPKGTSKKYKCEFNRDNGWAVLGNFGFEPVRMVAVDEDWSALRFRKQQFIKVLNRKTAMAISDAGRERTEKKQE
;
A
#
# COMPACT_ATOMS: atom_id res chain seq x y z
N MET A 1 6.43 -19.17 4.23
CA MET A 1 5.69 -17.89 4.24
C MET A 1 5.21 -17.50 5.65
N THR A 2 5.58 -16.31 6.14
CA THR A 2 5.25 -15.82 7.50
C THR A 2 3.76 -15.45 7.67
N PRO A 3 3.24 -15.37 8.91
CA PRO A 3 1.88 -14.90 9.18
C PRO A 3 1.60 -13.49 8.64
N LEU A 4 2.60 -12.61 8.66
CA LEU A 4 2.48 -11.25 8.13
C LEU A 4 2.27 -11.28 6.61
N PHE A 5 3.10 -11.99 5.86
CA PHE A 5 2.98 -12.05 4.39
C PHE A 5 1.69 -12.71 3.91
N LYS A 6 1.13 -13.67 4.68
CA LYS A 6 -0.24 -14.17 4.47
C LYS A 6 -1.28 -13.04 4.57
N LYS A 7 -1.19 -12.18 5.59
CA LYS A 7 -2.09 -11.02 5.77
C LYS A 7 -1.90 -9.97 4.68
N LEU A 8 -0.67 -9.74 4.23
CA LEU A 8 -0.31 -8.81 3.15
C LEU A 8 -0.72 -9.31 1.75
N ASN A 9 -1.47 -10.42 1.65
CA ASN A 9 -1.90 -11.01 0.39
C ASN A 9 -0.74 -11.43 -0.53
N PHE A 10 0.42 -11.76 0.04
CA PHE A 10 1.48 -12.41 -0.72
C PHE A 10 1.03 -13.83 -1.10
N LYS A 11 1.29 -14.20 -2.36
CA LYS A 11 0.93 -15.49 -2.94
C LYS A 11 2.12 -15.98 -3.75
N ASN A 12 2.06 -15.87 -5.07
CA ASN A 12 3.08 -16.39 -5.99
C ASN A 12 3.81 -15.24 -6.71
N HIS A 13 3.96 -14.09 -6.05
CA HIS A 13 4.71 -12.97 -6.64
C HIS A 13 6.19 -13.31 -6.60
N LYS A 14 6.90 -13.05 -7.71
CA LYS A 14 8.32 -13.41 -7.85
C LYS A 14 9.26 -12.50 -7.05
N ALA A 15 8.82 -11.26 -6.86
CA ALA A 15 9.60 -10.24 -6.20
C ALA A 15 8.70 -9.28 -5.40
N ILE A 16 9.31 -8.63 -4.42
CA ILE A 16 8.71 -7.61 -3.58
C ILE A 16 9.63 -6.39 -3.60
N LEU A 17 9.11 -5.24 -4.02
CA LEU A 17 9.79 -3.98 -3.80
C LEU A 17 9.47 -3.47 -2.38
N VAL A 18 10.49 -3.20 -1.57
CA VAL A 18 10.32 -2.66 -0.22
C VAL A 18 11.16 -1.40 -0.05
N LEU A 19 10.49 -0.25 0.09
CA LEU A 19 11.14 1.05 0.21
C LEU A 19 11.04 1.59 1.63
N LYS A 20 12.14 2.17 2.13
CA LYS A 20 12.23 2.90 3.41
C LYS A 20 11.81 2.09 4.65
N ALA A 21 11.91 0.76 4.62
CA ALA A 21 11.48 -0.09 5.72
C ALA A 21 12.25 0.18 7.03
N PRO A 22 11.59 0.11 8.20
CA PRO A 22 12.23 0.23 9.49
C PRO A 22 13.09 -1.00 9.79
N ILE A 23 14.03 -0.86 10.72
CA ILE A 23 14.89 -1.97 11.15
C ILE A 23 14.10 -3.16 11.73
N SER A 24 12.91 -2.90 12.31
CA SER A 24 12.02 -3.95 12.82
C SER A 24 11.53 -4.90 11.72
N PHE A 25 11.56 -4.48 10.45
CA PHE A 25 11.10 -5.28 9.32
C PHE A 25 12.17 -6.22 8.75
N VAL A 26 13.43 -6.12 9.20
CA VAL A 26 14.53 -6.95 8.70
C VAL A 26 14.26 -8.45 8.93
N SER A 27 13.76 -8.81 10.10
CA SER A 27 13.44 -10.20 10.45
C SER A 27 12.38 -10.82 9.53
N GLU A 28 11.39 -10.03 9.10
CA GLU A 28 10.36 -10.48 8.15
C GLU A 28 10.94 -10.69 6.74
N LYS A 29 11.92 -9.88 6.32
CA LYS A 29 12.64 -10.10 5.06
C LYS A 29 13.48 -11.38 5.12
N GLU A 30 14.24 -11.57 6.19
CA GLU A 30 15.07 -12.77 6.39
C GLU A 30 14.23 -14.05 6.42
N ALA A 31 13.10 -14.03 7.13
CA ALA A 31 12.18 -15.17 7.19
C ALA A 31 11.51 -15.50 5.84
N MET A 32 11.52 -14.56 4.88
CA MET A 32 10.96 -14.73 3.54
C MET A 32 12.03 -14.88 2.45
N ALA A 33 13.33 -14.89 2.80
CA ALA A 33 14.42 -14.87 1.82
C ALA A 33 14.41 -16.08 0.86
N ASN A 34 13.89 -17.23 1.29
CA ASN A 34 13.77 -18.44 0.46
C ASN A 34 12.48 -18.49 -0.38
N GLU A 35 11.56 -17.53 -0.21
CA GLU A 35 10.24 -17.54 -0.84
C GLU A 35 10.14 -16.55 -2.01
N THR A 36 10.94 -15.47 -1.97
CA THR A 36 10.86 -14.37 -2.94
C THR A 36 12.13 -13.54 -2.96
N VAL A 37 12.34 -12.80 -4.04
CA VAL A 37 13.38 -11.77 -4.13
C VAL A 37 12.87 -10.47 -3.52
N PHE A 38 13.71 -9.77 -2.77
CA PHE A 38 13.45 -8.42 -2.28
C PHE A 38 14.32 -7.41 -3.02
N TYR A 39 13.68 -6.37 -3.55
CA TYR A 39 14.35 -5.17 -4.06
C TYR A 39 14.17 -4.04 -3.05
N ASN A 40 15.21 -3.22 -2.89
CA ASN A 40 15.19 -2.10 -1.94
C ASN A 40 15.27 -0.74 -2.65
N ASN A 41 15.41 -0.74 -3.97
CA ASN A 41 15.47 0.43 -4.81
C ASN A 41 14.56 0.21 -6.03
N GLU A 42 13.71 1.19 -6.32
CA GLU A 42 12.78 1.17 -7.42
C GLU A 42 13.47 1.00 -8.79
N ASN A 43 14.74 1.35 -8.93
CA ASN A 43 15.50 1.22 -10.17
C ASN A 43 15.94 -0.22 -10.47
N GLU A 44 15.86 -1.12 -9.48
CA GLU A 44 16.18 -2.54 -9.65
C GLU A 44 15.04 -3.32 -10.34
N ILE A 45 13.87 -2.69 -10.51
CA ILE A 45 12.68 -3.33 -11.03
C ILE A 45 11.98 -2.47 -12.09
N THR A 46 11.56 -3.10 -13.18
CA THR A 46 10.86 -2.44 -14.29
C THR A 46 9.34 -2.56 -14.20
N THR A 47 8.85 -3.61 -13.53
CA THR A 47 7.41 -3.88 -13.35
C THR A 47 7.12 -4.32 -11.92
N ILE A 48 6.07 -3.77 -11.33
CA ILE A 48 5.73 -3.97 -9.92
C ILE A 48 4.39 -4.70 -9.83
N ASP A 49 4.46 -5.94 -9.35
CA ASP A 49 3.28 -6.73 -8.97
C ASP A 49 3.02 -6.70 -7.45
N PHE A 50 4.04 -6.41 -6.64
CA PHE A 50 3.93 -6.28 -5.19
C PHE A 50 4.93 -5.24 -4.65
N VAL A 51 4.42 -4.26 -3.90
CA VAL A 51 5.25 -3.23 -3.26
C VAL A 51 4.78 -2.88 -1.85
N MET A 52 5.75 -2.59 -0.99
CA MET A 52 5.54 -1.97 0.32
C MET A 52 6.40 -0.71 0.42
N VAL A 53 5.78 0.44 0.71
CA VAL A 53 6.49 1.71 0.91
C VAL A 53 6.21 2.18 2.33
N PHE A 54 7.25 2.40 3.13
CA PHE A 54 7.13 2.94 4.46
C PHE A 54 7.28 4.47 4.42
N VAL A 55 6.29 5.17 4.97
CA VAL A 55 6.14 6.62 4.85
C VAL A 55 5.68 7.22 6.18
N THR A 56 6.11 8.45 6.44
CA THR A 56 5.78 9.22 7.65
C THR A 56 5.28 10.62 7.34
N GLN A 57 5.59 11.14 6.15
CA GLN A 57 5.22 12.47 5.69
C GLN A 57 4.38 12.41 4.41
N LEU A 58 3.51 13.40 4.20
CA LEU A 58 2.62 13.46 3.03
C LEU A 58 3.40 13.53 1.71
N GLN A 59 4.50 14.28 1.68
CA GLN A 59 5.35 14.42 0.49
C GLN A 59 5.98 13.09 0.06
N GLU A 60 6.22 12.18 1.00
CA GLU A 60 6.77 10.86 0.70
C GLU A 60 5.73 9.98 -0.02
N ILE A 61 4.44 10.13 0.29
CA ILE A 61 3.37 9.44 -0.43
C ILE A 61 3.35 9.89 -1.89
N GLU A 62 3.34 11.21 -2.11
CA GLU A 62 3.31 11.80 -3.45
C GLU A 62 4.53 11.42 -4.28
N THR A 63 5.73 11.51 -3.69
CA THR A 63 6.97 11.13 -4.36
C THR A 63 6.96 9.64 -4.72
N ALA A 64 6.57 8.78 -3.78
CA ALA A 64 6.53 7.34 -4.02
C ALA A 64 5.52 6.97 -5.11
N ILE A 65 4.28 7.48 -5.07
CA ILE A 65 3.30 7.11 -6.09
C ILE A 65 3.67 7.65 -7.47
N THR A 66 4.22 8.86 -7.56
CA THR A 66 4.66 9.46 -8.83
C THR A 66 5.76 8.61 -9.49
N THR A 67 6.72 8.13 -8.70
CA THR A 67 7.81 7.28 -9.19
C THR A 67 7.36 5.86 -9.52
N LEU A 68 6.46 5.28 -8.72
CA LEU A 68 6.09 3.86 -8.84
C LEU A 68 4.94 3.62 -9.82
N PHE A 69 4.02 4.57 -9.98
CA PHE A 69 2.83 4.40 -10.81
C PHE A 69 3.11 3.89 -12.24
N PRO A 70 4.12 4.42 -12.98
CA PRO A 70 4.45 3.93 -14.32
C PRO A 70 4.90 2.47 -14.36
N LYS A 71 5.40 1.94 -13.23
CA LYS A 71 5.88 0.55 -13.09
C LYS A 71 4.78 -0.39 -12.57
N ILE A 72 3.71 0.15 -11.99
CA ILE A 72 2.61 -0.64 -11.40
C ILE A 72 1.66 -1.13 -12.51
N ASN A 73 1.74 -2.42 -12.82
CA ASN A 73 0.95 -3.06 -13.87
C ASN A 73 -0.21 -3.88 -13.30
N GLY A 74 -1.28 -3.99 -14.07
CA GLY A 74 -2.43 -4.83 -13.72
C GLY A 74 -2.97 -4.58 -12.31
N ASP A 75 -3.34 -5.67 -11.64
CA ASP A 75 -3.90 -5.69 -10.28
C ASP A 75 -2.82 -5.89 -9.20
N ALA A 76 -1.75 -5.11 -9.27
CA ALA A 76 -0.64 -5.19 -8.32
C ALA A 76 -1.10 -4.99 -6.86
N ILE A 77 -0.35 -5.59 -5.95
CA ILE A 77 -0.49 -5.43 -4.52
C ILE A 77 0.33 -4.22 -4.06
N VAL A 78 -0.34 -3.10 -3.78
CA VAL A 78 0.32 -1.85 -3.37
C VAL A 78 0.00 -1.56 -1.91
N TRP A 79 1.01 -1.61 -1.04
CA TRP A 79 0.90 -1.27 0.38
C TRP A 79 1.67 0.00 0.70
N PHE A 80 0.99 0.95 1.35
CA PHE A 80 1.64 2.04 2.06
C PHE A 80 1.62 1.75 3.55
N CYS A 81 2.80 1.72 4.15
CA CYS A 81 3.00 1.45 5.56
C CYS A 81 3.26 2.78 6.29
N TYR A 82 2.59 2.97 7.41
CA TYR A 82 2.67 4.20 8.20
C TYR A 82 2.68 3.88 9.69
N PRO A 83 3.33 4.70 10.53
CA PRO A 83 3.29 4.51 11.96
C PRO A 83 1.87 4.57 12.50
N LYS A 84 1.56 3.69 13.44
CA LYS A 84 0.32 3.76 14.22
C LYS A 84 0.37 5.00 15.09
N GLY A 85 -0.80 5.61 15.32
CA GLY A 85 -0.93 6.71 16.29
C GLY A 85 -0.55 6.32 17.72
N THR A 86 -0.51 5.02 18.03
CA THR A 86 -0.06 4.49 19.33
C THR A 86 1.45 4.24 19.40
N SER A 87 2.20 4.40 18.29
CA SER A 87 3.65 4.23 18.30
C SER A 87 4.30 5.31 19.16
N LYS A 88 5.21 4.90 20.05
CA LYS A 88 6.03 5.84 20.82
C LYS A 88 7.37 6.14 20.13
N LYS A 89 7.73 5.36 19.11
CA LYS A 89 9.03 5.46 18.41
C LYS A 89 8.97 6.38 17.20
N TYR A 90 7.83 6.41 16.51
CA TYR A 90 7.67 7.11 15.24
C TYR A 90 6.55 8.15 15.31
N LYS A 91 6.73 9.23 14.56
CA LYS A 91 5.70 10.24 14.32
C LYS A 91 5.25 10.15 12.87
N CYS A 92 3.98 10.45 12.63
CA CYS A 92 3.38 10.44 11.29
C CYS A 92 2.49 11.66 11.13
N GLU A 93 2.58 12.34 9.99
CA GLU A 93 1.75 13.52 9.67
C GLU A 93 0.28 13.15 9.42
N PHE A 94 0.04 11.89 9.10
CA PHE A 94 -1.27 11.36 8.76
C PHE A 94 -1.56 10.06 9.51
N ASN A 95 -2.75 9.50 9.31
CA ASN A 95 -3.19 8.26 9.92
C ASN A 95 -3.99 7.42 8.91
N ARG A 96 -4.66 6.38 9.41
CA ARG A 96 -5.45 5.44 8.60
C ARG A 96 -6.56 6.08 7.76
N ASP A 97 -7.06 7.25 8.17
CA ASP A 97 -8.26 7.89 7.62
C ASP A 97 -7.95 9.21 6.86
N ASN A 98 -6.71 9.71 6.85
CA ASN A 98 -6.33 10.95 6.17
C ASN A 98 -4.98 10.86 5.42
N GLY A 99 -4.64 11.87 4.61
CA GLY A 99 -3.37 11.94 3.87
C GLY A 99 -3.29 11.12 2.58
N TRP A 100 -4.27 10.26 2.30
CA TRP A 100 -4.25 9.33 1.16
C TRP A 100 -4.82 9.88 -0.15
N ALA A 101 -5.36 11.11 -0.15
CA ALA A 101 -6.10 11.67 -1.29
C ALA A 101 -5.30 11.66 -2.59
N VAL A 102 -3.98 11.90 -2.52
CA VAL A 102 -3.09 11.88 -3.70
C VAL A 102 -3.14 10.55 -4.45
N LEU A 103 -3.30 9.42 -3.75
CA LEU A 103 -3.41 8.10 -4.40
C LEU A 103 -4.70 7.96 -5.22
N GLY A 104 -5.75 8.68 -4.82
CA GLY A 104 -7.01 8.78 -5.56
C GLY A 104 -6.83 9.38 -6.95
N ASN A 105 -5.93 10.37 -7.10
CA ASN A 105 -5.59 10.99 -8.38
C ASN A 105 -4.96 9.99 -9.36
N PHE A 106 -4.35 8.92 -8.84
CA PHE A 106 -3.79 7.80 -9.62
C PHE A 106 -4.80 6.63 -9.77
N GLY A 107 -6.08 6.87 -9.45
CA GLY A 107 -7.15 5.89 -9.60
C GLY A 107 -7.11 4.75 -8.57
N PHE A 108 -6.42 4.93 -7.45
CA PHE A 108 -6.40 3.95 -6.37
C PHE A 108 -7.48 4.19 -5.34
N GLU A 109 -7.89 3.10 -4.70
CA GLU A 109 -8.80 3.11 -3.57
C GLU A 109 -8.23 2.27 -2.43
N PRO A 110 -8.37 2.70 -1.16
CA PRO A 110 -8.00 1.88 -0.01
C PRO A 110 -8.92 0.68 0.10
N VAL A 111 -8.39 -0.53 0.29
CA VAL A 111 -9.20 -1.77 0.31
C VAL A 111 -9.02 -2.62 1.55
N ARG A 112 -7.89 -2.50 2.26
CA ARG A 112 -7.60 -3.33 3.43
C ARG A 112 -6.51 -2.71 4.27
N MET A 113 -6.63 -2.82 5.60
CA MET A 113 -5.58 -2.45 6.54
C MET A 113 -5.11 -3.68 7.32
N VAL A 114 -3.81 -3.78 7.60
CA VAL A 114 -3.22 -4.81 8.46
C VAL A 114 -2.17 -4.20 9.38
N ALA A 115 -1.98 -4.76 10.58
CA ALA A 115 -0.81 -4.43 11.39
C ALA A 115 0.42 -5.14 10.83
N VAL A 116 1.52 -4.39 10.67
CA VAL A 116 2.84 -4.93 10.28
C VAL A 116 3.53 -5.49 11.52
N ASP A 117 3.71 -4.64 12.53
CA ASP A 117 4.27 -4.97 13.84
C ASP A 117 3.56 -4.15 14.93
N GLU A 118 4.19 -3.91 16.08
CA GLU A 118 3.64 -3.08 17.15
C GLU A 118 3.50 -1.59 16.75
N ASP A 119 4.40 -1.07 15.92
CA ASP A 119 4.56 0.34 15.60
C ASP A 119 3.96 0.73 14.25
N TRP A 120 3.83 -0.20 13.30
CA TRP A 120 3.46 0.07 11.91
C TRP A 120 2.16 -0.62 11.50
N SER A 121 1.36 0.09 10.71
CA SER A 121 0.21 -0.43 9.97
C SER A 121 0.48 -0.32 8.47
N ALA A 122 -0.11 -1.21 7.68
CA ALA A 122 -0.10 -1.14 6.23
C ALA A 122 -1.53 -0.98 5.70
N LEU A 123 -1.75 0.01 4.82
CA LEU A 123 -2.99 0.22 4.08
C LEU A 123 -2.78 -0.17 2.61
N ARG A 124 -3.59 -1.10 2.13
CA ARG A 124 -3.57 -1.57 0.75
C ARG A 124 -4.38 -0.65 -0.12
N PHE A 125 -3.78 -0.28 -1.24
CA PHE A 125 -4.41 0.44 -2.32
C PHE A 125 -4.55 -0.47 -3.53
N ARG A 126 -5.69 -0.37 -4.21
CA ARG A 126 -5.98 -1.15 -5.42
C ARG A 126 -6.56 -0.22 -6.47
N LYS A 127 -6.13 -0.32 -7.73
CA LYS A 127 -6.71 0.46 -8.82
C LYS A 127 -8.20 0.15 -8.91
N GLN A 128 -9.02 1.19 -9.00
CA GLN A 128 -10.48 1.07 -8.91
C GLN A 128 -11.04 0.07 -9.93
N GLN A 129 -10.46 0.00 -11.13
CA GLN A 129 -10.91 -0.87 -12.22
C GLN A 129 -10.83 -2.37 -11.89
N PHE A 130 -9.97 -2.77 -10.95
CA PHE A 130 -9.88 -4.15 -10.50
C PHE A 130 -10.79 -4.45 -9.30
N ILE A 131 -11.39 -3.43 -8.68
CA ILE A 131 -12.34 -3.60 -7.58
C ILE A 131 -13.70 -3.96 -8.17
N LYS A 132 -14.12 -5.22 -8.02
CA LYS A 132 -15.42 -5.71 -8.52
C LYS A 132 -16.61 -4.98 -7.88
N VAL A 133 -16.60 -4.89 -6.55
CA VAL A 133 -17.68 -4.27 -5.77
C VAL A 133 -17.08 -3.24 -4.83
N LEU A 134 -17.51 -1.98 -4.98
CA LEU A 134 -17.07 -0.88 -4.15
C LEU A 134 -18.17 -0.53 -3.12
N ASN A 135 -18.25 -1.31 -2.04
CA ASN A 135 -19.21 -1.09 -0.95
C ASN A 135 -18.65 -0.06 0.05
N ARG A 136 -18.70 1.23 -0.31
CA ARG A 136 -18.37 2.34 0.58
C ARG A 136 -19.29 3.52 0.33
N LYS A 137 -19.42 4.40 1.32
CA LYS A 137 -20.07 5.70 1.12
C LYS A 137 -19.26 6.54 0.14
N THR A 138 -19.91 7.32 -0.72
CA THR A 138 -19.26 8.19 -1.70
C THR A 138 -18.19 9.10 -1.07
N ALA A 139 -18.47 9.65 0.12
CA ALA A 139 -17.52 10.48 0.87
C ALA A 139 -16.22 9.75 1.28
N MET A 140 -16.17 8.42 1.18
CA MET A 140 -14.99 7.60 1.48
C MET A 140 -14.30 7.04 0.21
N ALA A 141 -14.81 7.37 -0.99
CA ALA A 141 -14.14 7.09 -2.25
C ALA A 141 -13.16 8.22 -2.55
N ILE A 142 -11.88 7.88 -2.70
CA ILE A 142 -10.83 8.89 -2.87
C ILE A 142 -10.53 9.18 -4.33
N SER A 143 -10.85 8.27 -5.26
CA SER A 143 -10.72 8.48 -6.70
C SER A 143 -12.04 8.97 -7.32
N ASP A 144 -11.95 9.75 -8.39
CA ASP A 144 -13.13 10.28 -9.09
C ASP A 144 -14.00 9.14 -9.64
N ALA A 145 -13.39 8.17 -10.31
CA ALA A 145 -14.07 6.96 -10.79
C ALA A 145 -14.66 6.12 -9.63
N GLY A 146 -14.02 6.13 -8.46
CA GLY A 146 -14.58 5.52 -7.25
C GLY A 146 -15.86 6.22 -6.78
N ARG A 147 -15.87 7.55 -6.75
CA ARG A 147 -17.04 8.36 -6.36
C ARG A 147 -18.21 8.14 -7.31
N GLU A 148 -17.96 8.24 -8.62
CA GLU A 148 -18.98 8.02 -9.65
C GLU A 148 -19.64 6.63 -9.51
N ARG A 149 -18.84 5.59 -9.27
CA ARG A 149 -19.36 4.22 -9.09
C ARG A 149 -20.18 4.04 -7.82
N THR A 150 -19.90 4.81 -6.76
CA THR A 150 -20.67 4.76 -5.51
C THR A 150 -21.95 5.58 -5.56
N GLU A 151 -22.04 6.60 -6.43
CA GLU A 151 -23.23 7.41 -6.66
C GLU A 151 -24.27 6.66 -7.50
N LYS A 152 -23.85 6.08 -8.63
CA LYS A 152 -24.73 5.26 -9.51
C LYS A 152 -25.37 4.04 -8.84
N LYS A 153 -24.92 3.67 -7.64
CA LYS A 153 -25.47 2.57 -6.85
C LYS A 153 -26.55 3.03 -5.86
N GLN A 154 -26.62 4.32 -5.58
CA GLN A 154 -27.61 4.92 -4.67
C GLN A 154 -28.89 5.34 -5.40
N GLU A 155 -28.83 5.46 -6.73
CA GLU A 155 -29.98 5.55 -7.65
C GLU A 155 -30.62 4.18 -7.88
#